data_AF-A0A533TZ84-F1
#
_entry.id   AF-A0A533TZ84-F1
#
_cell.length_a   1.000
_cell.length_b   1.000
_cell.length_c   1.000
_cell.angle_alpha   90.00
_cell.angle_beta   90.00
_cell.angle_gamma   90.00
#
_symmetry.space_group_name_H-M   'P 1'
#
loop_
_entity.id
_entity.type
_entity.pdbx_description
1 polymer ?
#
loop_
_entity_poly.entity_id
_entity_poly.type
_entity_poly.pdbx_seq_one_letter_code
_entity_poly.pdbx_strand_id
1 'polypeptide(L)'
;MALHGGIDKTNPEVTGNIGQISELIYARIKEFIMLPNCWQRPHEQRQLESAIRDELDYCGIDSIKAKAAHLTAEVIILADKREAEIRKS
;
A
#
# COMPACT_ATOMS: atom_id res chain seq x y z
N MET A 1 6.41 -26.16 -11.00
CA MET A 1 5.51 -25.32 -10.19
C MET A 1 5.89 -23.87 -10.43
N ALA A 2 5.00 -23.09 -11.05
CA ALA A 2 5.31 -21.71 -11.44
C ALA A 2 5.02 -20.76 -10.26
N LEU A 3 6.07 -20.23 -9.65
CA LEU A 3 5.99 -19.12 -8.69
C LEU A 3 5.63 -17.85 -9.45
N HIS A 4 4.34 -17.59 -9.65
CA HIS A 4 3.91 -16.32 -10.23
C HIS A 4 4.06 -15.23 -9.16
N GLY A 5 5.11 -14.40 -9.28
CA GLY A 5 5.40 -13.31 -8.34
C GLY A 5 6.18 -13.72 -7.07
N GLY A 6 6.74 -14.93 -7.01
CA GLY A 6 7.58 -15.36 -5.87
C GLY A 6 6.81 -15.63 -4.58
N ILE A 7 5.48 -15.78 -4.64
CA ILE A 7 4.61 -16.08 -3.50
C ILE A 7 3.99 -17.46 -3.73
N ASP A 8 4.18 -18.37 -2.78
CA ASP A 8 3.48 -19.66 -2.76
C ASP A 8 2.08 -19.49 -2.16
N LYS A 9 1.08 -19.36 -3.05
CA LYS A 9 -0.34 -19.22 -2.69
C LYS A 9 -0.98 -20.53 -2.22
N THR A 10 -0.24 -21.65 -2.26
CA THR A 10 -0.73 -22.94 -1.74
C THR A 10 -0.37 -23.16 -0.29
N ASN A 11 0.49 -22.30 0.27
CA ASN A 11 0.85 -22.31 1.67
C ASN A 11 -0.16 -21.49 2.49
N PRO A 12 -0.89 -22.11 3.44
CA PRO A 12 -1.91 -21.43 4.25
C PRO A 12 -1.32 -20.37 5.19
N GLU A 13 -0.07 -20.53 5.66
CA GLU A 13 0.61 -19.55 6.52
C GLU A 13 0.96 -18.28 5.72
N VAL A 14 1.50 -18.45 4.51
CA VAL A 14 1.77 -17.33 3.59
C VAL A 14 0.46 -16.62 3.23
N THR A 15 -0.62 -17.36 3.00
CA THR A 15 -1.93 -16.78 2.66
C THR A 15 -2.53 -16.00 3.83
N GLY A 16 -2.41 -16.51 5.06
CA GLY A 16 -2.83 -15.81 6.28
C GLY A 16 -2.05 -14.51 6.48
N ASN A 17 -0.71 -14.55 6.31
CA ASN A 17 0.15 -13.38 6.42
C ASN A 17 -0.20 -12.32 5.36
N ILE A 18 -0.55 -12.73 4.14
CA ILE A 18 -1.01 -11.82 3.07
C ILE A 18 -2.34 -11.14 3.44
N GLY A 19 -3.29 -11.87 4.03
CA GLY A 19 -4.55 -11.29 4.49
C GLY A 19 -4.31 -10.21 5.55
N GLN A 20 -3.53 -10.54 6.57
CA GLN A 20 -3.20 -9.63 7.67
C GLN A 20 -2.46 -8.38 7.17
N ILE A 21 -1.43 -8.52 6.34
CA ILE A 21 -0.70 -7.36 5.82
C ILE A 21 -1.57 -6.48 4.93
N SER A 22 -2.51 -7.07 4.18
CA SER A 22 -3.44 -6.31 3.35
C SER A 22 -4.38 -5.44 4.20
N GLU A 23 -4.87 -5.96 5.33
CA GLU A 23 -5.68 -5.20 6.28
C GLU A 23 -4.91 -4.05 6.92
N LEU A 24 -3.65 -4.29 7.32
CA LEU A 24 -2.78 -3.26 7.91
C LEU A 24 -2.48 -2.14 6.91
N ILE A 25 -2.08 -2.49 5.68
CA ILE A 25 -1.84 -1.50 4.62
C ILE A 25 -3.11 -0.71 4.31
N TYR A 26 -4.27 -1.39 4.23
CA TYR A 26 -5.55 -0.72 4.02
C TYR A 26 -5.86 0.30 5.14
N ALA A 27 -5.60 -0.04 6.40
CA ALA A 27 -5.77 0.88 7.52
C ALA A 27 -4.90 2.15 7.35
N ARG A 28 -3.62 2.00 6.98
CA ARG A 28 -2.72 3.15 6.72
C ARG A 28 -3.20 4.03 5.57
N ILE A 29 -3.63 3.42 4.47
CA ILE A 29 -4.17 4.15 3.32
C ILE A 29 -5.45 4.88 3.73
N LYS A 30 -6.34 4.24 4.48
CA LYS A 30 -7.60 4.83 4.96
C LYS A 30 -7.32 6.06 5.82
N GLU A 31 -6.38 5.99 6.75
CA GLU A 31 -5.97 7.14 7.57
C GLU A 31 -5.45 8.29 6.70
N PHE A 32 -4.60 7.99 5.71
CA PHE A 32 -4.04 8.99 4.80
C PHE A 32 -5.10 9.68 3.93
N ILE A 33 -6.06 8.96 3.35
CA ILE A 33 -7.08 9.54 2.47
C ILE A 33 -8.12 10.39 3.21
N MET A 34 -8.22 10.25 4.54
CA MET A 34 -9.07 11.12 5.36
C MET A 34 -8.49 12.54 5.50
N LEU A 35 -7.21 12.73 5.18
CA LEU A 35 -6.56 14.04 5.19
C LEU A 35 -6.89 14.82 3.90
N PRO A 36 -7.38 16.07 4.00
CA PRO A 36 -7.65 16.90 2.83
C PRO A 36 -6.39 17.17 2.00
N ASN A 37 -6.50 16.96 0.68
CA ASN A 37 -5.43 17.17 -0.29
C ASN A 37 -4.14 16.41 0.07
N CYS A 38 -4.27 15.21 0.65
CA CYS A 38 -3.14 14.39 1.08
C CYS A 38 -2.12 14.12 -0.05
N TRP A 39 -2.58 13.99 -1.30
CA TRP A 39 -1.75 13.85 -2.50
C TRP A 39 -0.91 15.09 -2.85
N GLN A 40 -1.13 16.24 -2.20
CA GLN A 40 -0.34 17.46 -2.38
C GLN A 40 0.59 17.75 -1.21
N ARG A 41 0.65 16.87 -0.20
CA ARG A 41 1.41 17.07 1.04
C ARG A 41 2.59 16.10 1.11
N PRO A 42 3.82 16.51 0.70
CA PRO A 42 4.98 15.63 0.67
C PRO A 42 5.33 15.01 2.03
N HIS A 43 5.05 15.73 3.12
CA HIS A 43 5.24 15.22 4.48
C HIS A 43 4.33 14.02 4.77
N GLU A 44 3.04 14.12 4.44
CA GLU A 44 2.06 13.04 4.63
C GLU A 44 2.35 11.86 3.71
N GLN A 45 2.80 12.12 2.48
CA GLN A 45 3.21 11.06 1.55
C GLN A 45 4.39 10.24 2.10
N ARG A 46 5.41 10.92 2.66
CA ARG A 46 6.55 10.24 3.29
C ARG A 46 6.14 9.45 4.53
N GLN A 47 5.22 9.98 5.34
CA GLN A 47 4.69 9.26 6.49
C GLN A 47 3.92 8.01 6.06
N LEU A 48 3.07 8.10 5.03
CA LEU A 48 2.39 6.94 4.47
C LEU A 48 3.38 5.89 3.96
N GLU A 49 4.41 6.32 3.22
CA GLU A 49 5.44 5.41 2.72
C GLU A 49 6.18 4.70 3.86
N SER A 50 6.57 5.44 4.90
CA SER A 50 7.24 4.87 6.06
C SER A 50 6.33 3.88 6.77
N ALA A 51 5.05 4.23 7.00
CA ALA A 51 4.10 3.33 7.64
C ALA A 51 3.90 2.04 6.83
N ILE A 52 3.68 2.14 5.51
CA ILE A 52 3.55 0.96 4.64
C ILE A 52 4.83 0.12 4.66
N ARG A 53 6.00 0.76 4.66
CA ARG A 53 7.29 0.06 4.73
C ARG A 53 7.44 -0.71 6.03
N ASP A 54 7.10 -0.09 7.17
CA ASP A 54 7.16 -0.75 8.46
C ASP A 54 6.27 -2.01 8.47
N GLU A 55 5.02 -1.91 8.00
CA GLU A 55 4.14 -3.09 7.93
C GLU A 55 4.74 -4.20 7.02
N LEU A 56 5.32 -3.81 5.87
CA LEU A 56 5.92 -4.76 4.93
C LEU A 56 7.22 -5.38 5.44
N ASP A 57 8.02 -4.66 6.22
CA ASP A 57 9.28 -5.18 6.79
C ASP A 57 9.01 -6.29 7.83
N TYR A 58 7.92 -6.15 8.60
CA TYR A 58 7.53 -7.14 9.62
C TYR A 58 6.59 -8.25 9.12
N CYS A 59 6.12 -8.21 7.86
CA CYS A 59 5.15 -9.20 7.36
C CYS A 59 5.75 -10.59 7.04
N GLY A 60 7.07 -10.74 7.07
CA GLY A 60 7.76 -12.02 6.82
C GLY A 60 7.75 -12.49 5.35
N ILE A 61 7.26 -11.68 4.41
CA ILE A 61 7.20 -12.02 2.98
C ILE A 61 8.22 -11.17 2.21
N ASP A 62 9.39 -11.75 1.92
CA ASP A 62 10.50 -11.01 1.30
C ASP A 62 10.17 -10.42 -0.08
N SER A 63 9.31 -11.10 -0.85
CA SER A 63 8.94 -10.66 -2.21
C SER A 63 8.15 -9.35 -2.26
N ILE A 64 7.55 -8.91 -1.15
CA ILE A 64 6.74 -7.69 -1.08
C ILE A 64 7.39 -6.54 -0.32
N LYS A 65 8.48 -6.79 0.43
CA LYS A 65 9.20 -5.76 1.22
C LYS A 65 9.56 -4.52 0.40
N ALA A 66 10.06 -4.72 -0.82
CA ALA A 66 10.47 -3.63 -1.71
C ALA A 66 9.32 -2.88 -2.40
N LYS A 67 8.04 -3.18 -2.08
CA LYS A 67 6.88 -2.61 -2.77
C LYS A 67 6.29 -1.36 -2.10
N ALA A 68 6.78 -0.96 -0.91
CA ALA A 68 6.27 0.20 -0.17
C ALA A 68 6.20 1.48 -1.01
N ALA A 69 7.32 1.86 -1.64
CA ALA A 69 7.41 3.06 -2.46
C ALA A 69 6.47 3.02 -3.68
N HIS A 70 6.37 1.85 -4.32
CA HIS A 70 5.47 1.64 -5.46
C HIS A 70 3.99 1.76 -5.05
N LEU A 71 3.59 1.10 -3.97
CA LEU A 71 2.22 1.18 -3.44
C LEU A 71 1.85 2.62 -3.08
N THR A 72 2.76 3.33 -2.42
CA THR A 72 2.54 4.73 -2.04
C THR A 72 2.37 5.63 -3.27
N ALA A 73 3.21 5.47 -4.28
CA ALA A 73 3.11 6.22 -5.53
C ALA A 73 1.77 5.97 -6.24
N GLU A 74 1.33 4.71 -6.34
CA GLU A 74 0.04 4.36 -6.95
C GLU A 74 -1.14 4.98 -6.19
N VAL A 75 -1.12 4.97 -4.85
CA VAL A 75 -2.16 5.61 -4.03
C VAL A 75 -2.22 7.12 -4.27
N ILE A 76 -1.07 7.79 -4.36
CA ILE A 76 -1.00 9.23 -4.63
C ILE A 76 -1.55 9.55 -6.02
N ILE A 77 -1.17 8.78 -7.04
CA ILE A 77 -1.66 8.95 -8.41
C ILE A 77 -3.18 8.74 -8.47
N LEU A 78 -3.71 7.75 -7.77
CA LEU A 78 -5.15 7.49 -7.72
C LEU A 78 -5.91 8.63 -7.05
N ALA A 79 -5.38 9.18 -5.96
CA ALA A 79 -5.98 10.32 -5.26
C ALA A 79 -6.01 11.58 -6.15
N ASP A 80 -4.90 11.88 -6.85
CA ASP A 80 -4.82 13.01 -7.80
C ASP A 80 -5.80 12.85 -8.98
N LYS A 81 -5.84 11.66 -9.59
CA LYS A 81 -6.81 11.34 -10.65
C LYS A 81 -8.24 11.53 -10.19
N ARG A 82 -8.56 11.08 -8.96
CA ARG A 82 -9.91 11.20 -8.41
C ARG A 82 -10.33 12.65 -8.21
N GLU A 83 -9.41 13.51 -7.75
CA GLU A 83 -9.67 14.95 -7.67
C GLU A 83 -9.96 15.54 -9.06
N ALA A 84 -9.14 15.20 -10.06
CA ALA A 84 -9.31 15.68 -11.43
C ALA A 84 -10.65 15.26 -12.05
N GLU A 85 -11.14 14.05 -11.75
CA GLU A 85 -12.47 13.59 -12.16
C GLU A 85 -13.59 14.40 -11.50
N ILE A 86 -13.50 14.61 -10.18
CA ILE A 86 -14.51 15.37 -9.43
C ILE A 86 -14.60 16.82 -9.94
N ARG A 87 -13.45 17.46 -10.24
CA ARG A 87 -13.41 18.83 -10.74
C ARG A 87 -13.98 18.99 -12.16
N LYS A 88 -14.00 17.90 -12.94
CA LYS A 88 -14.53 17.88 -14.32
C LYS A 88 -16.02 17.51 -14.40
N SER A 89 -16.61 17.08 -13.28
CA SER A 89 -18.04 16.72 -13.15
C SER A 89 -18.89 17.92 -12.75
#